data_AF-A0AAP0BHD1-F1
#
_entry.id   AF-A0AAP0BHD1-F1
#
_cell.length_a   1.000
_cell.length_b   1.000
_cell.length_c   1.000
_cell.angle_alpha   90.00
_cell.angle_beta   90.00
_cell.angle_gamma   90.00
#
_symmetry.space_group_name_H-M   'P 1'
#
loop_
_entity.id
_entity.type
_entity.pdbx_description
1 polymer ?
#
loop_
_entity_poly.entity_id
_entity_poly.type
_entity_poly.pdbx_seq_one_letter_code
_entity_poly.pdbx_strand_id
1 'polypeptide(L)'
;MASGGDGSENAPARSPAVSYGIADDAKRLVEFAIGEAITFKQVVSTSADAVLFSARSGLSQILSSSTETFNEAEGLVKLLKNEYTAYENLAVEKIKEGIYVAASQPGLSCAVVGGVGIVVLKRPRSFIIRNTRRLFLSEESMLADAESKVNDLRQSINLVKNESKKLGERALKAEEEMVRGKKALIEEGHGIQAELRFVRKIERKIVGLKDLINELPRREASQYRKTISGYVSQVKHEKKALSNTASKIVNNGIPL
;
A
#
# COMPACT_ATOMS: atom_id res chain seq x y z
N MET A 1 -83.85 36.15 42.47
CA MET A 1 -84.80 35.02 42.48
C MET A 1 -83.93 33.78 42.35
N ALA A 2 -83.54 33.19 43.49
CA ALA A 2 -84.24 32.08 44.15
C ALA A 2 -84.23 30.82 43.27
N SER A 3 -83.84 29.64 43.71
CA SER A 3 -83.37 29.09 44.99
C SER A 3 -83.02 27.63 44.66
N GLY A 4 -81.91 27.08 45.15
CA GLY A 4 -82.00 26.01 46.15
C GLY A 4 -81.83 24.63 45.49
N GLY A 5 -81.34 23.60 46.15
CA GLY A 5 -80.87 23.38 47.52
C GLY A 5 -80.00 22.10 47.48
N ASP A 6 -79.01 21.98 48.37
CA ASP A 6 -79.13 21.21 49.63
C ASP A 6 -78.88 19.71 49.37
N GLY A 7 -77.99 18.95 50.02
CA GLY A 7 -77.35 19.05 51.33
C GLY A 7 -77.31 17.63 51.93
N SER A 8 -76.32 17.35 52.79
CA SER A 8 -76.23 16.20 53.74
C SER A 8 -75.76 14.85 53.15
N GLU A 9 -74.88 14.02 53.73
CA GLU A 9 -73.89 14.05 54.82
C GLU A 9 -73.19 12.67 54.86
N ASN A 10 -72.03 12.62 55.50
CA ASN A 10 -71.42 11.48 56.23
C ASN A 10 -70.66 10.35 55.49
N ALA A 11 -69.36 10.30 55.82
CA ALA A 11 -68.35 9.25 55.65
C ALA A 11 -68.71 7.96 56.48
N PRO A 12 -68.02 6.79 56.39
CA PRO A 12 -66.59 6.65 56.02
C PRO A 12 -66.12 5.36 55.28
N ALA A 13 -64.86 5.43 54.86
CA ALA A 13 -63.86 4.35 54.75
C ALA A 13 -64.13 3.11 53.89
N ARG A 14 -63.46 3.06 52.72
CA ARG A 14 -62.87 1.82 52.18
C ARG A 14 -61.66 2.16 51.29
N SER A 15 -60.46 1.96 51.80
CA SER A 15 -59.32 1.47 51.02
C SER A 15 -58.98 0.07 51.56
N PRO A 16 -58.29 -0.83 50.85
CA PRO A 16 -57.56 -0.65 49.59
C PRO A 16 -57.78 -1.79 48.56
N ALA A 17 -57.34 -1.61 47.31
CA ALA A 17 -56.88 -2.71 46.46
C ALA A 17 -55.86 -2.20 45.42
N VAL A 18 -54.63 -2.01 45.93
CA VAL A 18 -53.33 -2.23 45.30
C VAL A 18 -53.32 -2.36 43.77
N SER A 19 -52.80 -1.33 43.07
CA SER A 19 -52.30 -1.46 41.68
C SER A 19 -50.82 -1.11 41.54
N TYR A 20 -50.05 -1.15 42.63
CA TYR A 20 -48.62 -0.83 42.63
C TYR A 20 -47.73 -1.96 42.05
N GLY A 21 -48.26 -3.15 41.74
CA GLY A 21 -47.46 -4.26 41.21
C GLY A 21 -47.21 -4.23 39.70
N ILE A 22 -48.16 -3.78 38.88
CA ILE A 22 -48.11 -3.95 37.41
C ILE A 22 -47.10 -2.99 36.77
N ALA A 23 -46.94 -1.77 37.30
CA ALA A 23 -46.04 -0.76 36.76
C ALA A 23 -44.56 -1.08 37.04
N ASP A 24 -44.26 -1.60 38.23
CA ASP A 24 -42.88 -1.96 38.61
C ASP A 24 -42.41 -3.26 37.93
N ASP A 25 -43.31 -4.24 37.75
CA ASP A 25 -42.99 -5.46 36.99
C ASP A 25 -42.80 -5.17 35.50
N ALA A 26 -43.62 -4.32 34.89
CA ALA A 26 -43.45 -3.92 33.49
C ALA A 26 -42.12 -3.16 33.27
N LYS A 27 -41.73 -2.31 34.23
CA LYS A 27 -40.47 -1.58 34.15
C LYS A 27 -39.27 -2.51 34.28
N ARG A 28 -39.33 -3.51 35.17
CA ARG A 28 -38.31 -4.55 35.31
C ARG A 28 -38.19 -5.43 34.06
N LEU A 29 -39.30 -5.76 33.40
CA LEU A 29 -39.28 -6.53 32.15
C LEU A 29 -38.69 -5.72 30.98
N VAL A 30 -38.94 -4.41 30.93
CA VAL A 30 -38.34 -3.53 29.92
C VAL A 30 -36.83 -3.37 30.17
N GLU A 31 -36.41 -3.19 31.41
CA GLU A 31 -34.98 -3.11 31.76
C GLU A 31 -34.26 -4.44 31.49
N PHE A 32 -34.90 -5.58 31.75
CA PHE A 32 -34.41 -6.91 31.39
C PHE A 32 -34.29 -7.10 29.87
N ALA A 33 -35.32 -6.72 29.11
CA ALA A 33 -35.33 -6.82 27.65
C ALA A 33 -34.30 -5.89 26.98
N ILE A 34 -34.08 -4.70 27.54
CA ILE A 34 -33.02 -3.78 27.09
C ILE A 34 -31.64 -4.38 27.38
N GLY A 35 -31.45 -4.98 28.56
CA GLY A 35 -30.22 -5.68 28.91
C GLY A 35 -29.92 -6.83 27.95
N GLU A 36 -30.91 -7.66 27.67
CA GLU A 36 -30.79 -8.81 26.76
C GLU A 36 -30.51 -8.35 25.30
N ALA A 37 -31.16 -7.28 24.85
CA ALA A 37 -30.91 -6.69 23.53
C ALA A 37 -29.49 -6.09 23.40
N ILE A 38 -28.95 -5.49 24.47
CA ILE A 38 -27.58 -4.98 24.48
C ILE A 38 -26.58 -6.14 24.44
N THR A 39 -26.81 -7.21 25.22
CA THR A 39 -25.94 -8.39 25.20
C THR A 39 -26.00 -9.11 23.86
N PHE A 40 -27.18 -9.23 23.26
CA PHE A 40 -27.34 -9.82 21.94
C PHE A 40 -26.65 -8.98 20.87
N LYS A 41 -26.82 -7.66 20.90
CA LYS A 41 -26.11 -6.74 19.99
C LYS A 41 -24.60 -6.87 20.13
N GLN A 42 -24.08 -6.96 21.35
CA GLN A 42 -22.65 -7.15 21.59
C GLN A 42 -22.18 -8.49 21.02
N VAL A 43 -22.84 -9.60 21.34
CA VAL A 43 -22.49 -10.95 20.84
C VAL A 43 -22.52 -11.00 19.32
N VAL A 44 -23.55 -10.43 18.69
CA VAL A 44 -23.67 -10.38 17.23
C VAL A 44 -22.59 -9.49 16.63
N SER A 45 -22.30 -8.32 17.21
CA SER A 45 -21.22 -7.45 16.72
C SER A 45 -19.85 -8.11 16.85
N THR A 46 -19.56 -8.76 17.97
CA THR A 46 -18.29 -9.47 18.18
C THR A 46 -18.17 -10.70 17.28
N SER A 47 -19.27 -11.41 17.03
CA SER A 47 -19.28 -12.53 16.09
C SER A 47 -19.14 -12.06 14.65
N ALA A 48 -19.76 -10.94 14.27
CA ALA A 48 -19.64 -10.35 12.95
C ALA A 48 -18.22 -9.85 12.70
N ASP A 49 -17.61 -9.18 13.69
CA ASP A 49 -16.23 -8.71 13.61
C ASP A 49 -15.24 -9.87 13.56
N ALA A 50 -15.49 -10.96 14.30
CA ALA A 50 -14.67 -12.17 14.25
C ALA A 50 -14.75 -12.86 12.88
N VAL A 51 -15.96 -12.96 12.30
CA VAL A 51 -16.16 -13.53 10.96
C VAL A 51 -15.56 -12.62 9.88
N LEU A 52 -15.71 -11.31 10.00
CA LEU A 52 -15.16 -10.33 9.06
C LEU A 52 -13.63 -10.29 9.13
N PHE A 53 -13.05 -10.39 10.33
CA PHE A 53 -11.61 -10.50 10.52
C PHE A 53 -11.06 -11.82 9.99
N SER A 54 -11.73 -12.95 10.26
CA SER A 54 -11.36 -14.27 9.73
C SER A 54 -11.48 -14.34 8.21
N ALA A 55 -12.51 -13.70 7.64
CA ALA A 55 -12.68 -13.59 6.20
C ALA A 55 -11.58 -12.71 5.59
N ARG A 56 -11.26 -11.56 6.21
CA ARG A 56 -10.22 -10.65 5.74
C ARG A 56 -8.83 -11.27 5.84
N SER A 57 -8.53 -12.00 6.91
CA SER A 57 -7.26 -12.72 7.07
C SER A 57 -7.15 -13.84 6.06
N GLY A 58 -8.21 -14.64 5.87
CA GLY A 58 -8.26 -15.68 4.82
C GLY A 58 -8.07 -15.09 3.42
N LEU A 59 -8.77 -13.99 3.10
CA LEU A 59 -8.70 -13.31 1.81
C LEU A 59 -7.31 -12.67 1.58
N SER A 60 -6.68 -12.13 2.62
CA SER A 60 -5.31 -11.60 2.53
C SER A 60 -4.25 -12.70 2.32
N GLN A 61 -4.46 -13.88 2.92
CA GLN A 61 -3.60 -15.04 2.73
C GLN A 61 -3.77 -15.64 1.33
N ILE A 62 -5.01 -15.65 0.82
CA ILE A 62 -5.37 -16.06 -0.56
C ILE A 62 -4.80 -15.07 -1.60
N LEU A 63 -4.86 -13.76 -1.33
CA LEU A 63 -4.24 -12.72 -2.19
C LEU A 63 -2.72 -12.87 -2.31
N SER A 64 -2.05 -13.39 -1.27
CA SER A 64 -0.60 -13.64 -1.29
C SER A 64 -0.20 -14.94 -2.01
N SER A 65 -1.14 -15.87 -2.23
CA SER A 65 -0.93 -17.15 -2.89
C SER A 65 -1.64 -17.17 -4.26
N SER A 66 -1.00 -16.54 -5.25
CA SER A 66 -1.59 -16.23 -6.55
C SER A 66 -2.12 -17.44 -7.35
N THR A 67 -3.32 -17.23 -7.92
CA THR A 67 -3.88 -17.79 -9.19
C THR A 67 -4.54 -19.17 -9.28
N GLU A 68 -4.38 -20.12 -8.35
CA GLU A 68 -5.03 -21.46 -8.50
C GLU A 68 -6.33 -21.68 -7.70
N THR A 69 -6.70 -20.77 -6.79
CA THR A 69 -7.79 -20.99 -5.80
C THR A 69 -9.04 -20.13 -5.99
N PHE A 70 -9.32 -19.63 -7.20
CA PHE A 70 -10.58 -18.93 -7.48
C PHE A 70 -11.80 -19.87 -7.36
N ASN A 71 -11.65 -21.13 -7.76
CA ASN A 71 -12.70 -22.14 -7.68
C ASN A 71 -13.07 -22.51 -6.22
N GLU A 72 -12.11 -22.39 -5.30
CA GLU A 72 -12.32 -22.68 -3.87
C GLU A 72 -13.05 -21.53 -3.18
N ALA A 73 -12.72 -20.28 -3.53
CA ALA A 73 -13.47 -19.10 -3.09
C ALA A 73 -14.93 -19.11 -3.61
N GLU A 74 -15.15 -19.55 -4.86
CA GLU A 74 -16.50 -19.76 -5.40
C GLU A 74 -17.27 -20.84 -4.63
N GLY A 75 -16.59 -21.89 -4.17
CA GLY A 75 -17.16 -22.95 -3.33
C GLY A 75 -17.64 -22.44 -1.97
N LEU A 76 -16.87 -21.58 -1.31
CA LEU A 76 -17.24 -20.97 -0.02
C LEU A 76 -18.45 -20.04 -0.14
N VAL A 77 -18.52 -19.25 -1.22
CA VAL A 77 -19.69 -18.40 -1.50
C VAL A 77 -20.94 -19.25 -1.75
N LYS A 78 -20.80 -20.39 -2.44
CA LYS A 78 -21.91 -21.34 -2.65
C LYS A 78 -22.35 -22.01 -1.34
N LEU A 79 -21.43 -22.35 -0.44
CA LEU A 79 -21.76 -22.90 0.88
C LEU A 79 -22.52 -21.88 1.74
N LEU A 80 -22.02 -20.65 1.83
CA LEU A 80 -22.69 -19.55 2.52
C LEU A 80 -24.09 -19.28 1.95
N LYS A 81 -24.23 -19.34 0.63
CA LYS A 81 -25.53 -19.21 -0.04
C LYS A 81 -26.47 -20.34 0.37
N ASN A 82 -26.00 -21.58 0.39
CA ASN A 82 -26.82 -22.74 0.74
C ASN A 82 -27.22 -22.74 2.23
N GLU A 83 -26.31 -22.31 3.11
CA GLU A 83 -26.57 -22.20 4.54
C GLU A 83 -27.55 -21.05 4.82
N TYR A 84 -27.38 -19.92 4.14
CA TYR A 84 -28.33 -18.81 4.18
C TYR A 84 -29.72 -19.20 3.68
N THR A 85 -29.83 -19.91 2.54
CA THR A 85 -31.13 -20.36 2.03
C THR A 85 -31.79 -21.39 2.93
N ALA A 86 -31.02 -22.21 3.66
CA ALA A 86 -31.56 -23.11 4.67
C ALA A 86 -32.18 -22.33 5.85
N TYR A 87 -31.51 -21.29 6.35
CA TYR A 87 -32.06 -20.41 7.39
C TYR A 87 -33.26 -19.61 6.90
N GLU A 88 -33.24 -19.14 5.65
CA GLU A 88 -34.36 -18.43 5.02
C GLU A 88 -35.60 -19.33 4.93
N ASN A 89 -35.44 -20.57 4.47
CA ASN A 89 -36.53 -21.53 4.39
C ASN A 89 -37.09 -21.89 5.76
N LEU A 90 -36.22 -22.06 6.77
CA LEU A 90 -36.66 -22.32 8.14
C LEU A 90 -37.41 -21.13 8.73
N ALA A 91 -36.97 -19.89 8.46
CA ALA A 91 -37.69 -18.69 8.88
C ALA A 91 -39.05 -18.56 8.19
N VAL A 92 -39.13 -18.81 6.88
CA VAL A 92 -40.39 -18.79 6.11
C VAL A 92 -41.34 -19.88 6.57
N GLU A 93 -40.82 -21.08 6.87
CA GLU A 93 -41.60 -22.18 7.42
C GLU A 93 -42.14 -21.84 8.81
N LYS A 94 -41.32 -21.27 9.69
CA LYS A 94 -41.75 -20.80 11.02
C LYS A 94 -42.75 -19.65 10.96
N ILE A 95 -42.64 -18.77 9.96
CA ILE A 95 -43.64 -17.73 9.70
C ILE A 95 -44.96 -18.38 9.25
N LYS A 96 -44.92 -19.39 8.38
CA LYS A 96 -46.11 -20.12 7.90
C LYS A 96 -46.78 -20.90 9.03
N GLU A 97 -45.98 -21.54 9.88
CA GLU A 97 -46.42 -22.26 11.08
C GLU A 97 -47.01 -21.28 12.11
N GLY A 98 -46.39 -20.11 12.29
CA GLY A 98 -46.89 -19.02 13.12
C GLY A 98 -48.22 -18.42 12.63
N ILE A 99 -48.43 -18.35 11.31
CA ILE A 99 -49.72 -17.95 10.72
C ILE A 99 -50.81 -18.99 11.03
N TYR A 100 -50.46 -20.29 10.99
CA TYR A 100 -51.39 -21.39 11.31
C TYR A 100 -51.73 -21.45 12.81
N VAL A 101 -50.75 -21.25 13.69
CA VAL A 101 -50.92 -21.21 15.15
C VAL A 101 -51.69 -19.96 15.61
N ALA A 102 -51.43 -18.80 14.99
CA ALA A 102 -52.15 -17.55 15.29
C ALA A 102 -53.65 -17.60 14.96
N ALA A 103 -54.08 -18.47 14.02
CA ALA A 103 -55.50 -18.69 13.73
C ALA A 103 -56.24 -19.40 14.88
N SER A 104 -55.52 -20.06 15.79
CA SER A 104 -56.10 -20.87 16.87
C SER A 104 -56.07 -20.21 18.26
N GLN A 105 -55.31 -19.12 18.47
CA GLN A 105 -55.22 -18.40 19.75
C GLN A 105 -55.13 -16.87 19.54
N PRO A 106 -56.22 -16.10 19.76
CA PRO A 106 -56.25 -14.65 19.54
C PRO A 106 -55.41 -13.80 20.52
N GLY A 107 -54.92 -14.37 21.63
CA GLY A 107 -54.28 -13.62 22.72
C GLY A 107 -52.78 -13.31 22.53
N LEU A 108 -52.12 -13.89 21.52
CA LEU A 108 -50.66 -13.74 21.27
C LEU A 108 -50.35 -13.11 19.90
N SER A 109 -51.30 -12.36 19.32
CA SER A 109 -51.26 -11.89 17.93
C SER A 109 -50.49 -10.57 17.69
N CYS A 110 -50.07 -9.84 18.73
CA CYS A 110 -49.42 -8.53 18.52
C CYS A 110 -48.02 -8.60 17.91
N ALA A 111 -47.26 -9.68 18.12
CA ALA A 111 -45.88 -9.80 17.61
C ALA A 111 -45.81 -10.19 16.13
N VAL A 112 -46.70 -11.07 15.66
CA VAL A 112 -46.68 -11.60 14.28
C VAL A 112 -47.23 -10.60 13.27
N VAL A 113 -48.22 -9.78 13.66
CA VAL A 113 -48.77 -8.69 12.81
C VAL A 113 -47.73 -7.58 12.59
N GLY A 114 -46.83 -7.35 13.54
CA GLY A 114 -45.74 -6.37 13.41
C GLY A 114 -44.76 -6.71 12.28
N GLY A 115 -44.39 -7.99 12.13
CA GLY A 115 -43.46 -8.45 11.09
C GLY A 115 -44.04 -8.37 9.68
N VAL A 116 -45.29 -8.82 9.50
CA VAL A 116 -45.97 -8.79 8.19
C VAL A 116 -46.35 -7.36 7.78
N GLY A 117 -46.65 -6.49 8.75
CA GLY A 117 -46.98 -5.09 8.52
C GLY A 117 -45.89 -4.31 7.78
N ILE A 118 -44.60 -4.55 8.09
CA ILE A 118 -43.47 -3.80 7.49
C ILE A 118 -43.35 -4.02 5.98
N VAL A 119 -43.77 -5.19 5.47
CA VAL A 119 -43.73 -5.52 4.04
C VAL A 119 -44.96 -4.97 3.30
N VAL A 120 -46.14 -4.99 3.92
CA VAL A 120 -47.42 -4.56 3.31
C VAL A 120 -47.64 -3.05 3.40
N LEU A 121 -47.14 -2.39 4.46
CA LEU A 121 -47.27 -0.94 4.65
C LEU A 121 -46.48 -0.17 3.58
N LYS A 122 -47.17 0.69 2.83
CA LYS A 122 -46.64 1.42 1.66
C LYS A 122 -45.38 2.26 1.95
N ARG A 123 -45.21 2.76 3.18
CA ARG A 123 -44.07 3.61 3.57
C ARG A 123 -42.77 2.83 3.85
N PRO A 124 -42.75 1.81 4.72
CA PRO A 124 -41.54 1.00 4.91
C PRO A 124 -41.13 0.24 3.65
N ARG A 125 -42.08 -0.28 2.85
CA ARG A 125 -41.78 -0.88 1.54
C ARG A 125 -41.06 0.10 0.59
N SER A 126 -41.54 1.34 0.48
CA SER A 126 -40.89 2.36 -0.36
C SER A 126 -39.53 2.77 0.20
N PHE A 127 -39.36 2.78 1.52
CA PHE A 127 -38.09 3.05 2.18
C PHE A 127 -37.05 1.97 1.85
N ILE A 128 -37.40 0.69 1.99
CA ILE A 128 -36.50 -0.44 1.69
C ILE A 128 -36.09 -0.40 0.21
N ILE A 129 -37.04 -0.24 -0.73
CA ILE A 129 -36.74 -0.20 -2.17
C ILE A 129 -35.85 1.00 -2.54
N ARG A 130 -36.07 2.17 -1.91
CA ARG A 130 -35.20 3.34 -2.13
C ARG A 130 -33.81 3.12 -1.55
N ASN A 131 -33.72 2.46 -0.40
CA ASN A 131 -32.44 2.20 0.26
C ASN A 131 -31.62 1.15 -0.51
N THR A 132 -32.23 0.05 -0.94
CA THR A 132 -31.54 -0.97 -1.75
C THR A 132 -31.14 -0.44 -3.12
N ARG A 133 -31.99 0.33 -3.81
CA ARG A 133 -31.59 0.96 -5.08
C ARG A 133 -30.39 1.90 -4.95
N ARG A 134 -30.29 2.64 -3.83
CA ARG A 134 -29.12 3.49 -3.55
C ARG A 134 -27.86 2.67 -3.26
N LEU A 135 -27.98 1.55 -2.57
CA LEU A 135 -26.86 0.65 -2.31
C LEU A 135 -26.31 0.04 -3.61
N PHE A 136 -27.18 -0.48 -4.49
CA PHE A 136 -26.73 -1.05 -5.77
C PHE A 136 -26.17 -0.01 -6.74
N LEU A 137 -26.79 1.18 -6.85
CA LEU A 137 -26.24 2.29 -7.65
C LEU A 137 -24.88 2.78 -7.10
N SER A 138 -24.70 2.74 -5.78
CA SER A 138 -23.43 3.08 -5.14
C SER A 138 -22.36 2.04 -5.47
N GLU A 139 -22.68 0.75 -5.41
CA GLU A 139 -21.75 -0.33 -5.78
C GLU A 139 -21.34 -0.25 -7.25
N GLU A 140 -22.28 -0.03 -8.18
CA GLU A 140 -21.96 0.16 -9.60
C GLU A 140 -21.06 1.38 -9.84
N SER A 141 -21.31 2.49 -9.14
CA SER A 141 -20.45 3.68 -9.23
C SER A 141 -19.06 3.47 -8.64
N MET A 142 -18.95 2.69 -7.55
CA MET A 142 -17.67 2.33 -6.95
C MET A 142 -16.89 1.35 -7.82
N LEU A 143 -17.58 0.43 -8.51
CA LEU A 143 -16.97 -0.47 -9.49
C LEU A 143 -16.47 0.32 -10.71
N ALA A 144 -17.25 1.27 -11.23
CA ALA A 144 -16.83 2.12 -12.34
C ALA A 144 -15.62 3.01 -11.97
N ASP A 145 -15.58 3.56 -10.75
CA ASP A 145 -14.43 4.31 -10.24
C ASP A 145 -13.21 3.40 -9.98
N ALA A 146 -13.42 2.16 -9.53
CA ALA A 146 -12.34 1.20 -9.41
C ALA A 146 -11.78 0.80 -10.79
N GLU A 147 -12.64 0.60 -11.79
CA GLU A 147 -12.23 0.26 -13.15
C GLU A 147 -11.47 1.40 -13.82
N SER A 148 -11.91 2.65 -13.66
CA SER A 148 -11.19 3.82 -14.18
C SER A 148 -9.80 3.94 -13.53
N LYS A 149 -9.71 3.78 -12.21
CA LYS A 149 -8.42 3.77 -11.49
C LYS A 149 -7.49 2.65 -11.93
N VAL A 150 -8.02 1.44 -12.19
CA VAL A 150 -7.22 0.33 -12.72
C VAL A 150 -6.73 0.64 -14.13
N ASN A 151 -7.54 1.28 -14.96
CA ASN A 151 -7.12 1.70 -16.29
C ASN A 151 -6.04 2.81 -16.25
N ASP A 152 -6.17 3.79 -15.36
CA ASP A 152 -5.16 4.82 -15.13
C ASP A 152 -3.84 4.20 -14.61
N LEU A 153 -3.94 3.23 -13.70
CA LEU A 153 -2.78 2.45 -13.24
C LEU A 153 -2.14 1.65 -14.37
N ARG A 154 -2.92 1.01 -15.24
CA ARG A 154 -2.39 0.30 -16.42
C ARG A 154 -1.65 1.26 -17.36
N GLN A 155 -2.19 2.45 -17.60
CA GLN A 155 -1.54 3.47 -18.44
C GLN A 155 -0.21 3.94 -17.82
N SER A 156 -0.21 4.23 -16.52
CA SER A 156 1.02 4.64 -15.81
C SER A 156 2.07 3.53 -15.79
N ILE A 157 1.68 2.27 -15.58
CA ILE A 157 2.59 1.11 -15.67
C ILE A 157 3.20 1.00 -17.06
N ASN A 158 2.41 1.18 -18.12
CA ASN A 158 2.92 1.12 -19.49
C ASN A 158 3.89 2.28 -19.79
N LEU A 159 3.62 3.48 -19.27
CA LEU A 159 4.54 4.60 -19.35
C LEU A 159 5.86 4.30 -18.64
N VAL A 160 5.80 3.88 -17.37
CA VAL A 160 6.99 3.54 -16.57
C VAL A 160 7.78 2.41 -17.21
N LYS A 161 7.11 1.40 -17.79
CA LYS A 161 7.77 0.29 -18.51
C LYS A 161 8.53 0.80 -19.74
N ASN A 162 7.93 1.69 -20.51
CA ASN A 162 8.55 2.27 -21.70
C ASN A 162 9.72 3.20 -21.33
N GLU A 163 9.56 4.02 -20.29
CA GLU A 163 10.63 4.87 -19.76
C GLU A 163 11.77 4.04 -19.20
N SER A 164 11.48 3.00 -18.43
CA SER A 164 12.48 2.06 -17.89
C SER A 164 13.28 1.40 -19.02
N LYS A 165 12.61 0.98 -20.10
CA LYS A 165 13.30 0.41 -21.27
C LYS A 165 14.24 1.43 -21.94
N LYS A 166 13.75 2.66 -22.17
CA LYS A 166 14.58 3.74 -22.75
C LYS A 166 15.77 4.10 -21.86
N LEU A 167 15.57 4.16 -20.56
CA LEU A 167 16.64 4.42 -19.60
C LEU A 167 17.65 3.27 -19.57
N GLY A 168 17.19 2.02 -19.62
CA GLY A 168 18.05 0.84 -19.74
C GLY A 168 18.92 0.88 -21.00
N GLU A 169 18.34 1.18 -22.16
CA GLU A 169 19.08 1.31 -23.43
C GLU A 169 20.12 2.44 -23.38
N ARG A 170 19.79 3.59 -22.78
CA ARG A 170 20.74 4.70 -22.59
C ARG A 170 21.85 4.35 -21.62
N ALA A 171 21.53 3.65 -20.53
CA ALA A 171 22.51 3.21 -19.55
C ALA A 171 23.50 2.21 -20.15
N LEU A 172 23.01 1.21 -20.92
CA LEU A 172 23.86 0.25 -21.62
C LEU A 172 24.80 0.94 -22.62
N LYS A 173 24.28 1.90 -23.40
CA LYS A 173 25.12 2.67 -24.33
C LYS A 173 26.17 3.50 -23.61
N ALA A 174 25.79 4.16 -22.51
CA ALA A 174 26.72 4.94 -21.70
C ALA A 174 27.81 4.06 -21.05
N GLU A 175 27.45 2.85 -20.62
CA GLU A 175 28.39 1.86 -20.09
C GLU A 175 29.39 1.41 -21.16
N GLU A 176 28.92 1.10 -22.37
CA GLU A 176 29.79 0.72 -23.49
C GLU A 176 30.78 1.84 -23.84
N GLU A 177 30.31 3.08 -23.94
CA GLU A 177 31.16 4.25 -24.20
C GLU A 177 32.17 4.48 -23.06
N MET A 178 31.76 4.30 -21.80
CA MET A 178 32.65 4.40 -20.64
C MET A 178 33.72 3.32 -20.64
N VAL A 179 33.37 2.06 -20.93
CA VAL A 179 34.32 0.95 -21.01
C VAL A 179 35.31 1.17 -22.15
N ARG A 180 34.83 1.65 -23.30
CA ARG A 180 35.69 2.00 -24.44
C ARG A 180 36.64 3.15 -24.09
N GLY A 181 36.13 4.21 -23.46
CA GLY A 181 36.94 5.33 -22.99
C GLY A 181 38.00 4.92 -21.97
N LYS A 182 37.65 4.03 -21.03
CA LYS A 182 38.59 3.46 -20.06
C LYS A 182 39.71 2.67 -20.74
N LYS A 183 39.39 1.82 -21.72
CA LYS A 183 40.40 1.09 -22.50
C LYS A 183 41.36 2.04 -23.23
N ALA A 184 40.83 3.05 -23.91
CA ALA A 184 41.66 4.04 -24.60
C ALA A 184 42.60 4.78 -23.63
N LEU A 185 42.11 5.15 -22.43
CA LEU A 185 42.94 5.78 -21.40
C LEU A 185 44.03 4.86 -20.85
N ILE A 186 43.76 3.55 -20.72
CA ILE A 186 44.78 2.56 -20.31
C ILE A 186 45.87 2.46 -21.38
N GLU A 187 45.48 2.38 -22.65
CA GLU A 187 46.41 2.27 -23.78
C GLU A 187 47.32 3.51 -23.90
N GLU A 188 46.72 4.71 -23.88
CA GLU A 188 47.47 5.98 -23.85
C GLU A 188 48.35 6.09 -22.60
N GLY A 189 47.84 5.61 -21.47
CA GLY A 189 48.58 5.52 -20.22
C GLY A 189 49.86 4.67 -20.32
N HIS A 190 49.77 3.49 -20.94
CA HIS A 190 50.93 2.66 -21.22
C HIS A 190 51.90 3.34 -22.21
N GLY A 191 51.38 4.07 -23.20
CA GLY A 191 52.18 4.90 -24.10
C GLY A 191 53.00 5.95 -23.35
N ILE A 192 52.36 6.72 -22.46
CA ILE A 192 53.02 7.71 -21.60
C ILE A 192 54.08 7.04 -20.71
N GLN A 193 53.79 5.87 -20.14
CA GLN A 193 54.73 5.15 -19.29
C GLN A 193 55.95 4.63 -20.08
N ALA A 194 55.76 4.20 -21.32
CA ALA A 194 56.85 3.82 -22.23
C ALA A 194 57.73 5.03 -22.56
N GLU A 195 57.13 6.16 -22.92
CA GLU A 195 57.85 7.40 -23.22
C GLU A 195 58.60 7.91 -21.98
N LEU A 196 57.98 7.87 -20.80
CA LEU A 196 58.63 8.24 -19.54
C LEU A 196 59.85 7.35 -19.24
N ARG A 197 59.79 6.05 -19.57
CA ARG A 197 60.96 5.15 -19.48
C ARG A 197 62.05 5.53 -20.49
N PHE A 198 61.67 5.91 -21.70
CA PHE A 198 62.62 6.38 -22.72
C PHE A 198 63.30 7.69 -22.33
N VAL A 199 62.54 8.69 -21.89
CA VAL A 199 63.05 9.97 -21.37
C VAL A 199 63.98 9.75 -20.17
N ARG A 200 63.66 8.83 -19.25
CA ARG A 200 64.59 8.44 -18.15
C ARG A 200 65.89 7.79 -18.64
N LYS A 201 65.88 7.07 -19.77
CA LYS A 201 67.12 6.53 -20.38
C LYS A 201 67.95 7.66 -21.00
N ILE A 202 67.31 8.60 -21.69
CA ILE A 202 67.97 9.79 -22.25
C ILE A 202 68.57 10.64 -21.13
N GLU A 203 67.81 10.93 -20.08
CA GLU A 203 68.26 11.70 -18.92
C GLU A 203 69.56 11.10 -18.33
N ARG A 204 69.61 9.78 -18.16
CA ARG A 204 70.82 9.08 -17.70
C ARG A 204 72.02 9.26 -18.64
N LYS A 205 71.80 9.15 -19.95
CA LYS A 205 72.87 9.35 -20.96
C LYS A 205 73.39 10.78 -20.97
N ILE A 206 72.49 11.77 -20.92
CA ILE A 206 72.87 13.20 -20.94
C ILE A 206 73.56 13.59 -19.63
N VAL A 207 73.09 13.09 -18.49
CA VAL A 207 73.77 13.32 -17.20
C VAL A 207 75.16 12.69 -17.21
N GLY A 208 75.31 11.45 -17.68
CA GLY A 208 76.63 10.83 -17.83
C GLY A 208 77.53 11.62 -18.78
N LEU A 209 77.01 12.12 -19.90
CA LEU A 209 77.78 12.97 -20.82
C LEU A 209 78.16 14.32 -20.17
N LYS A 210 77.26 14.93 -19.40
CA LYS A 210 77.55 16.15 -18.64
C LYS A 210 78.72 15.93 -17.69
N ASP A 211 78.76 14.79 -17.02
CA ASP A 211 79.83 14.43 -16.09
C ASP A 211 81.17 14.26 -16.83
N LEU A 212 81.19 13.55 -17.96
CA LEU A 212 82.37 13.45 -18.83
C LEU A 212 82.88 14.83 -19.30
N ILE A 213 81.98 15.73 -19.72
CA ILE A 213 82.37 17.08 -20.17
C ILE A 213 82.86 17.96 -19.01
N ASN A 214 82.48 17.66 -17.77
CA ASN A 214 83.01 18.36 -16.60
C ASN A 214 84.47 18.00 -16.32
N GLU A 215 84.92 16.81 -16.71
CA GLU A 215 86.32 16.36 -16.57
C GLU A 215 87.25 17.01 -17.62
N LEU A 216 86.71 17.43 -18.78
CA LEU A 216 87.48 18.09 -19.84
C LEU A 216 87.95 19.52 -19.46
N PRO A 217 89.08 20.01 -20.02
CA PRO A 217 89.58 21.37 -19.78
C PRO A 217 88.59 22.47 -20.23
N ARG A 218 88.52 23.56 -19.46
CA ARG A 218 87.51 24.63 -19.62
C ARG A 218 87.47 25.27 -21.02
N ARG A 219 88.60 25.36 -21.72
CA ARG A 219 88.73 26.15 -22.97
C ARG A 219 87.93 25.54 -24.13
N GLU A 220 87.91 24.21 -24.23
CA GLU A 220 87.21 23.46 -25.30
C GLU A 220 85.82 22.99 -24.85
N ALA A 221 85.64 22.71 -23.56
CA ALA A 221 84.40 22.14 -23.03
C ALA A 221 83.26 23.17 -22.80
N SER A 222 83.57 24.46 -22.73
CA SER A 222 82.61 25.50 -22.29
C SER A 222 81.33 25.57 -23.14
N GLN A 223 81.48 25.52 -24.47
CA GLN A 223 80.34 25.54 -25.39
C GLN A 223 79.47 24.29 -25.21
N TYR A 224 80.10 23.11 -25.14
CA TYR A 224 79.38 21.85 -24.93
C TYR A 224 78.67 21.80 -23.58
N ARG A 225 79.25 22.35 -22.51
CA ARG A 225 78.59 22.44 -21.19
C ARG A 225 77.31 23.25 -21.26
N LYS A 226 77.31 24.37 -21.98
CA LYS A 226 76.11 25.20 -22.16
C LYS A 226 75.04 24.43 -22.91
N THR A 227 75.40 23.79 -24.03
CA THR A 227 74.46 23.02 -24.86
C THR A 227 73.86 21.83 -24.09
N ILE A 228 74.70 21.04 -23.40
CA ILE A 228 74.24 19.92 -22.57
C ILE A 228 73.36 20.39 -21.42
N SER A 229 73.73 21.47 -20.74
CA SER A 229 72.89 22.03 -19.66
C SER A 229 71.51 22.42 -20.17
N GLY A 230 71.43 22.97 -21.40
CA GLY A 230 70.18 23.20 -22.10
C GLY A 230 69.37 21.91 -22.27
N TYR A 231 69.95 20.87 -22.86
CA TYR A 231 69.27 19.58 -23.05
C TYR A 231 68.83 18.92 -21.73
N VAL A 232 69.66 18.98 -20.67
CA VAL A 232 69.28 18.47 -19.34
C VAL A 232 68.04 19.20 -18.81
N SER A 233 68.00 20.53 -18.94
CA SER A 233 66.85 21.31 -18.49
C SER A 233 65.57 20.97 -19.25
N GLN A 234 65.68 20.80 -20.58
CA GLN A 234 64.57 20.40 -21.44
C GLN A 234 64.04 19.01 -21.07
N VAL A 235 64.92 18.01 -20.98
CA VAL A 235 64.54 16.63 -20.63
C VAL A 235 63.90 16.55 -19.23
N LYS A 236 64.39 17.33 -18.26
CA LYS A 236 63.76 17.42 -16.94
C LYS A 236 62.35 18.02 -17.00
N HIS A 237 62.17 19.06 -17.82
CA HIS A 237 60.86 19.68 -18.02
C HIS A 237 59.86 18.72 -18.67
N GLU A 238 60.27 18.05 -19.75
CA GLU A 238 59.45 17.04 -20.45
C GLU A 238 59.09 15.86 -19.53
N LYS A 239 60.07 15.33 -18.78
CA LYS A 239 59.82 14.29 -17.77
C LYS A 239 58.79 14.73 -16.73
N LYS A 240 58.89 15.97 -16.23
CA LYS A 240 57.93 16.49 -15.26
C LYS A 240 56.54 16.61 -15.87
N ALA A 241 56.43 17.09 -17.11
CA ALA A 241 55.17 17.16 -17.83
C ALA A 241 54.52 15.77 -18.01
N LEU A 242 55.27 14.78 -18.48
CA LEU A 242 54.82 13.39 -18.64
C LEU A 242 54.46 12.72 -17.30
N SER A 243 55.24 12.98 -16.25
CA SER A 243 54.93 12.46 -14.92
C SER A 243 53.64 13.05 -14.36
N ASN A 244 53.36 14.32 -14.63
CA ASN A 244 52.13 14.98 -14.22
C ASN A 244 50.92 14.44 -14.98
N THR A 245 51.04 14.19 -16.29
CA THR A 245 49.95 13.58 -17.07
C THR A 245 49.68 12.15 -16.63
N ALA A 246 50.72 11.34 -16.41
CA ALA A 246 50.58 9.99 -15.84
C ALA A 246 49.89 10.01 -14.47
N SER A 247 50.28 10.95 -13.59
CA SER A 247 49.66 11.08 -12.25
C SER A 247 48.18 11.45 -12.34
N LYS A 248 47.78 12.31 -13.28
CA LYS A 248 46.35 12.62 -13.51
C LYS A 248 45.55 11.39 -13.91
N ILE A 249 46.11 10.50 -14.74
CA ILE A 249 45.43 9.27 -15.16
C ILE A 249 45.27 8.31 -13.98
N VAL A 250 46.32 8.14 -13.17
CA VAL A 250 46.27 7.29 -11.95
C VAL A 250 45.29 7.84 -10.91
N ASN A 251 45.25 9.16 -10.71
CA ASN A 251 44.33 9.81 -9.78
C ASN A 251 42.86 9.61 -10.16
N ASN A 252 42.57 9.37 -11.43
CA ASN A 252 41.24 9.01 -11.91
C ASN A 252 40.90 7.52 -11.73
N GLY A 253 41.73 6.76 -10.99
CA GLY A 253 41.50 5.34 -10.68
C GLY A 253 41.84 4.38 -11.82
N ILE A 254 42.60 4.82 -12.82
CA ILE A 254 43.01 4.00 -13.96
C ILE A 254 44.38 3.37 -13.66
N PRO A 255 44.50 2.04 -13.67
CA PRO A 255 45.79 1.38 -13.46
C PRO A 255 46.70 1.59 -14.67
N LEU A 256 47.97 1.94 -14.42
CA LEU A 256 49.05 2.14 -15.40
C LEU A 256 50.21 1.17 -15.19
#